data_AF-K2J7G5-F1
#
_entry.id   AF-K2J7G5-F1
#
_cell.length_a   1.000
_cell.length_b   1.000
_cell.length_c   1.000
_cell.angle_alpha   90.00
_cell.angle_beta   90.00
_cell.angle_gamma   90.00
#
_symmetry.space_group_name_H-M   'P 1'
#
loop_
_entity.id
_entity.type
_entity.pdbx_description
1 polymer ?
#
loop_
_entity_poly.entity_id
_entity_poly.type
_entity_poly.pdbx_seq_one_letter_code
_entity_poly.pdbx_strand_id
1 'polypeptide(L)'
;MRINVYSQEMTSEINTVEKVSNTGLTYSAVQIMLHSSPMLHHPPQDDDRSAVTFWLPKSPERREEIARAFEDMAAKVRAARPETGLD
;
A
#
# COMPACT_ATOMS: atom_id res chain seq x y z
N MET A 1 15.62 2.53 -8.41
CA MET A 1 14.51 1.71 -8.94
C MET A 1 13.24 2.54 -8.89
N ARG A 2 12.39 2.49 -9.93
CA ARG A 2 11.09 3.19 -9.96
C ARG A 2 9.98 2.14 -10.03
N ILE A 3 8.94 2.31 -9.23
CA ILE A 3 7.71 1.50 -9.30
C ILE A 3 6.60 2.44 -9.76
N ASN A 4 5.92 2.10 -10.85
CA ASN A 4 4.74 2.84 -11.29
C ASN A 4 3.52 1.99 -10.95
N VAL A 5 2.54 2.61 -10.31
CA VAL A 5 1.26 1.98 -9.98
C VAL A 5 0.20 2.88 -10.60
N TYR A 6 -0.59 2.33 -11.51
CA TYR A 6 -1.63 3.06 -12.21
C TYR A 6 -2.91 3.06 -11.37
N SER A 7 -3.65 4.17 -11.36
CA SER A 7 -4.83 4.33 -10.51
C SER A 7 -5.91 3.29 -10.81
N GLN A 8 -6.02 2.82 -12.04
CA GLN A 8 -6.93 1.74 -12.47
C GLN A 8 -6.65 0.40 -11.78
N GLU A 9 -5.42 0.21 -11.29
CA GLU A 9 -5.01 -1.02 -10.59
C GLU A 9 -5.20 -0.90 -9.08
N MET A 10 -5.48 0.30 -8.54
CA MET A 10 -5.52 0.53 -7.09
C MET A 10 -6.95 0.48 -6.56
N THR A 11 -7.13 -0.14 -5.38
CA THR A 11 -8.39 -0.07 -4.63
C THR A 11 -8.28 0.92 -3.47
N SER A 12 -9.39 1.17 -2.78
CA SER A 12 -9.40 1.91 -1.51
C SER A 12 -9.14 1.05 -0.27
N GLU A 13 -8.90 -0.26 -0.43
CA GLU A 13 -8.66 -1.16 0.69
C GLU A 13 -7.21 -1.03 1.18
N ILE A 14 -7.05 -0.68 2.46
CA ILE A 14 -5.77 -0.54 3.13
C ILE A 14 -5.70 -1.50 4.30
N ASN A 15 -4.66 -2.34 4.31
CA ASN A 15 -4.44 -3.34 5.35
C ASN A 15 -3.17 -3.03 6.15
N THR A 16 -3.20 -3.32 7.45
CA THR A 16 -1.98 -3.41 8.27
C THR A 16 -1.62 -4.87 8.42
N VAL A 17 -0.38 -5.22 8.13
CA VAL A 17 0.10 -6.61 8.21
C VAL A 17 1.32 -6.73 9.10
N GLU A 18 1.44 -7.88 9.74
CA GLU A 18 2.59 -8.23 10.56
C GLU A 18 3.15 -9.59 10.12
N LYS A 19 4.48 -9.72 10.13
CA LYS A 19 5.16 -10.97 9.80
C LYS A 19 6.32 -11.22 10.75
N VAL A 20 6.32 -12.39 11.37
CA VAL A 20 7.46 -12.87 12.15
C VAL A 20 8.47 -13.49 11.18
N SER A 21 9.71 -13.03 11.27
CA SER A 21 10.83 -13.59 10.50
C SER A 21 11.41 -14.83 11.18
N ASN A 22 12.27 -15.55 10.46
CA ASN A 22 13.03 -16.68 11.00
C ASN A 22 13.99 -16.31 12.14
N THR A 23 14.27 -15.02 12.38
CA THR A 23 15.05 -14.54 13.52
C THR A 23 14.18 -14.20 14.74
N GLY A 24 12.86 -14.38 14.65
CA GLY A 24 11.91 -14.03 15.70
C GLY A 24 11.52 -12.54 15.74
N LEU A 25 12.09 -11.71 14.86
CA LEU A 25 11.69 -10.31 14.74
C LEU A 25 10.35 -10.20 14.02
N THR A 26 9.44 -9.39 14.57
CA THR A 26 8.17 -9.00 13.94
C THR A 26 8.36 -7.75 13.10
N TYR A 27 8.02 -7.83 11.83
CA TYR A 27 7.94 -6.70 10.90
C TYR A 27 6.49 -6.31 10.73
N SER A 28 6.24 -5.01 10.62
CA SER A 28 4.91 -4.46 10.34
C SER A 28 4.95 -3.68 9.02
N ALA A 29 3.83 -3.69 8.31
CA ALA A 29 3.68 -3.02 7.03
C ALA A 29 2.28 -2.43 6.90
N VAL A 30 2.14 -1.47 6.00
CA VAL A 30 0.84 -1.06 5.44
C VAL A 30 0.77 -1.47 3.98
N GLN A 31 -0.39 -1.93 3.55
CA GLN A 31 -0.65 -2.41 2.20
C GLN A 31 -1.79 -1.63 1.59
N ILE A 32 -1.66 -1.24 0.33
CA ILE A 32 -2.80 -0.88 -0.50
C ILE A 32 -3.08 -2.05 -1.43
N MET A 33 -4.31 -2.58 -1.38
CA MET A 33 -4.70 -3.70 -2.21
C MET A 33 -4.93 -3.23 -3.64
N LEU A 34 -4.52 -4.05 -4.59
CA LEU A 34 -4.73 -3.82 -6.01
C LEU A 34 -5.97 -4.57 -6.49
N HIS A 35 -6.54 -4.09 -7.60
CA HIS A 35 -7.55 -4.84 -8.32
C HIS A 35 -7.00 -6.20 -8.72
N SER A 36 -7.84 -7.21 -8.58
CA SER A 36 -7.44 -8.60 -8.72
C SER A 36 -8.63 -9.42 -9.20
N SER A 37 -8.38 -10.52 -9.90
CA SER A 37 -9.45 -11.39 -10.40
C SER A 37 -10.36 -11.85 -9.25
N PRO A 38 -11.69 -11.84 -9.44
CA PRO A 38 -12.63 -12.39 -8.46
C PRO A 38 -12.48 -13.91 -8.30
N MET A 39 -11.73 -14.58 -9.18
CA MET A 39 -11.44 -16.01 -9.09
C MET A 39 -10.27 -16.35 -8.16
N LEU A 40 -9.51 -15.35 -7.66
CA LEU A 40 -8.45 -15.60 -6.67
C LEU A 40 -9.04 -15.91 -5.30
N HIS A 41 -8.28 -16.62 -4.47
CA HIS A 41 -8.65 -16.83 -3.08
C HIS A 41 -8.60 -15.49 -2.33
N HIS A 42 -9.71 -15.10 -1.71
CA HIS A 42 -9.80 -13.92 -0.83
C HIS A 42 -10.05 -14.22 0.68
N PRO A 43 -9.98 -15.46 1.21
CA PRO A 43 -10.12 -15.66 2.65
C PRO A 43 -8.93 -15.05 3.41
N PRO A 44 -9.11 -14.49 4.62
CA PRO A 44 -8.07 -13.73 5.33
C PRO A 44 -6.73 -14.46 5.53
N GLN A 45 -6.76 -15.78 5.64
CA GLN A 45 -5.58 -16.63 5.86
C GLN A 45 -4.92 -17.16 4.57
N ASP A 46 -5.51 -16.90 3.40
CA ASP A 46 -5.06 -17.39 2.09
C ASP A 46 -5.50 -16.39 1.00
N ASP A 47 -5.14 -15.11 1.21
CA ASP A 47 -5.47 -14.03 0.29
C ASP A 47 -4.38 -13.89 -0.78
N ASP A 48 -4.71 -14.36 -1.99
CA ASP A 48 -3.81 -14.36 -3.16
C ASP A 48 -3.88 -13.05 -3.96
N ARG A 49 -4.65 -12.06 -3.50
CA ARG A 49 -4.76 -10.77 -4.19
C ARG A 49 -3.43 -10.00 -4.15
N SER A 50 -3.24 -9.17 -5.15
CA SER A 50 -2.04 -8.34 -5.26
C SER A 50 -2.13 -7.10 -4.38
N ALA A 51 -0.99 -6.65 -3.84
CA ALA A 51 -0.90 -5.46 -3.01
C ALA A 51 0.44 -4.76 -3.18
N VAL A 52 0.46 -3.44 -3.01
CA VAL A 52 1.72 -2.69 -2.81
C VAL A 52 1.96 -2.59 -1.32
N THR A 53 3.06 -3.21 -0.86
CA THR A 53 3.41 -3.30 0.57
C THR A 53 4.51 -2.33 0.93
N PHE A 54 4.26 -1.47 1.92
CA PHE A 54 5.23 -0.58 2.51
C PHE A 54 5.65 -1.09 3.90
N TRP A 55 6.81 -1.76 3.96
CA TRP A 55 7.38 -2.22 5.22
C TRP A 55 7.87 -1.03 6.05
N LEU A 56 7.51 -1.04 7.34
CA LEU A 56 7.75 0.08 8.23
C LEU A 56 9.07 -0.11 9.00
N PRO A 57 9.84 0.96 9.20
CA PRO A 57 11.04 0.91 10.02
C PRO A 57 10.69 0.74 11.50
N LYS A 58 11.64 0.22 12.29
CA LYS A 58 11.50 0.09 13.74
C LYS A 58 11.45 1.46 14.45
N SER A 59 12.19 2.46 13.97
CA SER A 59 12.31 3.78 14.61
C SER A 59 10.98 4.54 14.55
N PRO A 60 10.46 5.03 15.68
CA PRO A 60 9.25 5.85 15.72
C PRO A 60 9.36 7.11 14.86
N GLU A 61 10.51 7.78 14.88
CA GLU A 61 10.76 9.02 14.14
C GLU A 61 10.66 8.77 12.63
N ARG A 62 11.27 7.68 12.15
CA ARG A 62 11.18 7.31 10.72
C ARG A 62 9.77 6.88 10.31
N ARG A 63 8.96 6.32 11.22
CA ARG A 63 7.55 6.00 10.96
C ARG A 63 6.73 7.27 10.80
N GLU A 64 6.95 8.26 11.65
CA GLU A 64 6.30 9.57 11.57
C GLU A 64 6.66 10.32 10.28
N GLU A 65 7.93 10.27 9.86
CA GLU A 65 8.35 10.84 8.56
C GLU A 65 7.62 10.20 7.36
N ILE A 66 7.45 8.87 7.38
CA ILE A 66 6.70 8.15 6.33
C ILE A 66 5.21 8.51 6.37
N ALA A 67 4.62 8.60 7.57
CA ALA A 67 3.21 9.00 7.72
C ALA A 67 2.96 10.38 7.12
N ARG A 68 3.80 11.36 7.44
CA ARG A 68 3.73 12.71 6.84
C ARG A 68 3.89 12.70 5.33
N ALA A 69 4.75 11.82 4.79
CA ALA A 69 4.89 11.67 3.35
C ALA A 69 3.59 11.14 2.71
N PHE A 70 2.91 10.19 3.35
CA PHE A 70 1.61 9.71 2.87
C PHE A 70 0.50 10.77 2.96
N GLU A 71 0.50 11.59 4.01
CA GLU A 71 -0.41 12.74 4.12
C GLU A 71 -0.16 13.78 3.01
N ASP A 72 1.11 14.10 2.73
CA ASP A 72 1.49 15.01 1.64
C ASP A 72 1.13 14.42 0.27
N MET A 73 1.32 13.11 0.06
CA MET A 73 0.83 12.43 -1.14
C MET A 73 -0.69 12.58 -1.29
N ALA A 74 -1.46 12.36 -0.23
CA ALA A 74 -2.91 12.53 -0.26
C ALA A 74 -3.31 13.98 -0.57
N ALA A 75 -2.59 14.97 -0.01
CA ALA A 75 -2.79 16.38 -0.33
C ALA A 75 -2.50 16.68 -1.81
N LYS A 76 -1.41 16.13 -2.36
CA LYS A 76 -1.05 16.29 -3.78
C LYS A 76 -2.02 15.63 -4.73
N VAL A 77 -2.54 14.45 -4.40
CA VAL A 77 -3.60 13.79 -5.18
C VAL A 77 -4.84 14.69 -5.26
N ARG A 78 -5.26 15.30 -4.15
CA ARG A 78 -6.41 16.23 -4.12
C ARG A 78 -6.17 17.53 -4.89
N ALA A 79 -4.92 18.01 -4.91
CA ALA A 79 -4.55 19.27 -5.55
C ALA A 79 -4.19 19.12 -7.04
N ALA A 80 -3.91 17.91 -7.50
CA ALA A 80 -3.54 17.64 -8.87
C ALA A 80 -4.68 18.02 -9.82
N ARG A 81 -4.33 18.58 -10.98
CA ARG A 81 -5.32 18.86 -12.03
C ARG A 81 -5.83 17.53 -12.58
N PRO A 82 -7.13 17.45 -12.94
CA PRO A 82 -7.65 16.30 -13.67
C PRO A 82 -6.82 16.01 -14.91
N GLU A 83 -6.71 14.74 -15.28
CA GLU A 83 -6.06 14.34 -16.52
C GLU A 83 -6.83 14.92 -17.72
N THR A 84 -6.10 15.22 -18.80
CA THR A 84 -6.68 15.66 -20.06
C THR A 84 -6.66 14.49 -21.05
N GLY A 85 -7.81 14.05 -21.55
CA GLY A 85 -7.94 12.87 -22.42
C GLY A 85 -9.39 12.46 -22.63
N LEU A 86 -9.62 11.36 -23.37
CA LEU A 86 -10.93 10.69 -23.44
C LEU A 86 -10.98 9.63 -22.33
N ASP A 87 -12.06 9.65 -21.55
CA ASP A 87 -12.36 8.64 -20.51
C ASP A 87 -12.47 7.22 -21.10
#